data_AF-A0A448Z2W0-F1
#
_entry.id   AF-A0A448Z2W0-F1
#
_cell.length_a   1.000
_cell.length_b   1.000
_cell.length_c   1.000
_cell.angle_alpha   90.00
_cell.angle_beta   90.00
_cell.angle_gamma   90.00
#
_symmetry.space_group_name_H-M   'P 1'
#
loop_
_entity.id
_entity.type
_entity.pdbx_description
1 polymer ?
#
loop_
_entity_poly.entity_id
_entity_poly.type
_entity_poly.pdbx_seq_one_letter_code
_entity_poly.pdbx_strand_id
1 'polypeptide(L)'
;MFGSVTCGALEPFLSVDGVDEIFNGVEKKKKKVRVLRWSSNDGDRDRDCDSDCDSDCDWAIVVATSEFDSKTYHVHRSVLGAGPRKSVFFSKLFRKGNKAGSNSTRIQLDEQDAESFPLFLDFVYGAAPGADESNSKSLKLNVREDFGAPNAVSLRHLAKVFDCEGLTLAVNTFIQKDLSLRTGPVYLVEAHHYEDNRLIESSKRLCIENFALLDTRAIVGLPPELFQSVMSGVIRRAKSAHESTPEEENALGYHVGEVVCQYFEKNPHELSAPLLLELTDEEVIKEIAPEPAIGITALIRDLDAKEIRPNSGEWRGVVGLSQRCARAIVREYGWKDFNVKSALEEYLYGPCADGDSSSTKLDSLLFATSFAATLEGAQNETRTPFKKQGVRLQQQNDELQRQNQKLKEEVDQYKSMAASTKEEYLLLKEQVKSLKRRQNF
;
A
#
# COMPACT_ATOMS: atom_id res chain seq x y z
N MET A 1 51.44 21.43 -14.16
CA MET A 1 50.15 22.08 -14.50
C MET A 1 49.06 21.06 -14.28
N PHE A 2 48.38 21.12 -13.14
CA PHE A 2 47.21 20.28 -12.85
C PHE A 2 45.96 21.15 -13.06
N GLY A 3 45.12 20.74 -14.00
CA GLY A 3 43.83 21.37 -14.29
C GLY A 3 42.74 20.78 -13.40
N SER A 4 42.07 21.66 -12.66
CA SER A 4 40.95 21.38 -11.78
C SER A 4 39.66 21.15 -12.58
N VAL A 5 38.90 20.11 -12.23
CA VAL A 5 37.54 19.85 -12.71
C VAL A 5 36.57 20.28 -11.60
N THR A 6 35.78 21.31 -11.85
CA THR A 6 34.72 21.79 -10.96
C THR A 6 33.41 21.06 -11.26
N CYS A 7 32.87 20.34 -10.27
CA CYS A 7 31.48 19.86 -10.28
C CYS A 7 30.52 21.04 -10.11
N GLY A 8 29.61 21.21 -11.07
CA GLY A 8 28.55 22.20 -11.03
C GLY A 8 27.49 21.89 -9.97
N ALA A 9 27.07 22.94 -9.27
CA ALA A 9 25.97 22.94 -8.33
C ALA A 9 24.62 22.84 -9.08
N LEU A 10 23.71 22.03 -8.55
CA LEU A 10 22.29 22.03 -8.94
C LEU A 10 21.59 23.19 -8.22
N GLU A 11 21.16 24.19 -8.99
CA GLU A 11 20.25 25.25 -8.54
C GLU A 11 18.80 24.73 -8.41
N PRO A 12 17.99 25.32 -7.51
CA PRO A 12 16.60 24.93 -7.29
C PRO A 12 15.67 25.49 -8.38
N PHE A 13 14.85 24.62 -8.96
CA PHE A 13 13.82 25.00 -9.94
C PHE A 13 12.62 25.70 -9.30
N LEU A 14 12.09 26.63 -10.09
CA LEU A 14 11.08 27.63 -9.81
C LEU A 14 9.70 27.07 -9.43
N SER A 15 9.03 27.84 -8.59
CA SER A 15 7.60 27.81 -8.29
C SER A 15 6.78 27.98 -9.57
N VAL A 16 5.77 27.13 -9.78
CA VAL A 16 4.71 27.34 -10.78
C VAL A 16 3.41 27.52 -10.01
N ASP A 17 2.85 28.72 -10.12
CA ASP A 17 1.51 29.06 -9.65
C ASP A 17 0.44 28.51 -10.62
N GLY A 18 -0.68 28.06 -10.04
CA GLY A 18 -2.00 28.16 -10.66
C GLY A 18 -2.58 26.91 -11.33
N VAL A 19 -3.32 26.11 -10.56
CA VAL A 19 -4.65 25.58 -10.96
C VAL A 19 -5.49 25.45 -9.68
N ASP A 20 -6.40 26.39 -9.46
CA ASP A 20 -7.51 26.24 -8.52
C ASP A 20 -8.63 25.50 -9.26
N GLU A 21 -8.85 24.23 -8.92
CA GLU A 21 -10.05 23.49 -9.30
C GLU A 21 -10.86 23.10 -8.05
N ILE A 22 -12.16 23.32 -8.20
CA ILE A 22 -13.20 23.26 -7.19
C ILE A 22 -13.43 21.80 -6.80
N PHE A 23 -12.89 21.36 -5.67
CA PHE A 23 -13.34 20.14 -5.00
C PHE A 23 -14.37 20.50 -3.92
N ASN A 24 -15.58 19.98 -4.10
CA ASN A 24 -16.69 20.15 -3.18
C ASN A 24 -16.35 19.64 -1.77
N GLY A 25 -16.38 20.55 -0.79
CA GLY A 25 -17.16 20.35 0.43
C GLY A 25 -16.77 19.25 1.43
N VAL A 26 -15.56 18.69 1.41
CA VAL A 26 -15.03 17.96 2.58
C VAL A 26 -14.20 18.94 3.39
N GLU A 27 -14.68 19.30 4.58
CA GLU A 27 -13.97 20.18 5.51
C GLU A 27 -12.69 19.46 6.01
N LYS A 28 -11.60 19.60 5.25
CA LYS A 28 -10.29 19.02 5.58
C LYS A 28 -9.76 19.70 6.83
N LYS A 29 -10.00 19.10 7.99
CA LYS A 29 -9.41 19.51 9.26
C LYS A 29 -7.91 19.29 9.18
N LYS A 30 -7.15 20.35 8.87
CA LYS A 30 -5.68 20.34 8.98
C LYS A 30 -5.31 19.79 10.35
N LYS A 31 -4.58 18.68 10.38
CA LYS A 31 -4.05 18.08 11.61
C LYS A 31 -3.10 19.08 12.26
N LYS A 32 -3.63 19.88 13.18
CA LYS A 32 -2.83 20.84 13.94
C LYS A 32 -2.45 20.18 15.24
N VAL A 33 -1.18 19.80 15.37
CA VAL A 33 -0.61 19.41 16.66
C VAL A 33 -0.82 20.57 17.63
N ARG A 34 -1.58 20.32 18.69
CA ARG A 34 -1.85 21.31 19.73
C ARG A 34 -0.93 21.03 20.90
N VAL A 35 -0.02 21.96 21.14
CA VAL A 35 0.80 21.97 22.35
C VAL A 35 0.05 22.81 23.37
N LEU A 36 -0.48 22.15 24.39
CA LEU A 36 -1.21 22.81 25.46
C LEU A 36 -0.28 22.96 26.65
N ARG A 37 -0.18 24.19 27.15
CA ARG A 37 0.48 24.41 28.43
C ARG A 37 -0.49 23.96 29.51
N TRP A 38 -0.15 22.87 30.17
CA TRP A 38 -0.93 22.34 31.27
C TRP A 38 -0.36 22.86 32.60
N SER A 39 -1.22 23.40 33.44
CA SER A 39 -0.93 23.76 34.82
C SER A 39 -1.79 22.84 35.67
N SER A 40 -1.20 21.80 36.24
CA SER A 40 -1.93 20.93 37.15
C SER A 40 -2.14 21.66 38.46
N ASN A 41 -3.39 21.77 38.89
CA ASN A 41 -3.76 22.23 40.23
C ASN A 41 -4.40 21.10 41.06
N ASP A 42 -4.40 19.88 40.53
CA ASP A 42 -5.11 18.75 41.11
C ASP A 42 -4.13 17.85 41.87
N GLY A 43 -4.27 17.87 43.19
CA GLY A 43 -3.44 17.16 44.15
C GLY A 43 -3.76 15.67 44.29
N ASP A 44 -4.18 14.99 43.23
CA ASP A 44 -4.45 13.56 43.26
C ASP A 44 -3.17 12.77 42.93
N ARG A 45 -2.57 12.26 44.00
CA ARG A 45 -1.39 11.37 43.97
C ARG A 45 -1.88 9.93 43.81
N ASP A 46 -2.06 9.48 42.57
CA ASP A 46 -2.06 8.05 42.27
C ASP A 46 -0.62 7.53 42.38
N ARG A 47 -0.32 6.99 43.56
CA ARG A 47 0.85 6.15 43.84
C ARG A 47 0.52 4.75 43.36
N ASP A 48 1.35 4.22 42.45
CA ASP A 48 1.93 2.88 42.52
C ASP A 48 2.74 2.62 41.22
N CYS A 49 3.97 3.15 41.19
CA CYS A 49 5.00 2.75 40.22
C CYS A 49 6.32 2.52 40.98
N ASP A 50 6.42 1.35 41.61
CA ASP A 50 7.66 0.83 42.19
C ASP A 50 8.58 0.34 41.06
N SER A 51 9.45 1.22 40.53
CA SER A 51 10.67 0.76 39.84
C SER A 51 11.77 1.83 39.89
N ASP A 52 12.89 1.50 40.54
CA ASP A 52 14.04 2.36 40.87
C ASP A 52 14.84 2.90 39.65
N CYS A 53 14.27 2.97 38.44
CA CYS A 53 14.93 3.55 37.25
C CYS A 53 14.49 4.98 36.90
N ASP A 54 13.54 5.56 37.64
CA ASP A 54 13.02 6.92 37.42
C ASP A 54 13.87 8.05 38.03
N SER A 55 15.01 7.72 38.65
CA SER A 55 15.65 8.58 39.65
C SER A 55 16.20 9.93 39.16
N ASP A 56 16.26 10.21 37.85
CA ASP A 56 16.79 11.47 37.31
C ASP A 56 15.93 12.17 36.23
N CYS A 57 14.69 11.70 35.98
CA CYS A 57 13.80 12.34 35.00
C CYS A 57 13.33 13.73 35.50
N ASP A 58 13.70 14.81 34.80
CA ASP A 58 13.41 16.20 35.19
C ASP A 58 12.23 16.85 34.42
N TRP A 59 11.54 16.05 33.61
CA TRP A 59 10.36 16.46 32.84
C TRP A 59 9.40 15.31 32.53
N ALA A 60 8.12 15.62 32.42
CA ALA A 60 7.08 14.69 31.97
C ALA A 60 6.41 15.20 30.68
N ILE A 61 6.34 14.37 29.65
CA ILE A 61 5.56 14.64 28.43
C ILE A 61 4.28 13.82 28.51
N VAL A 62 3.13 14.51 28.55
CA VAL A 62 1.81 13.89 28.49
C VAL A 62 1.33 13.92 27.05
N VAL A 63 1.34 12.77 26.38
CA VAL A 63 0.79 12.60 25.02
C VAL A 63 -0.68 12.22 25.14
N ALA A 64 -1.56 13.04 24.61
CA ALA A 64 -3.01 12.80 24.59
C ALA A 64 -3.48 12.52 23.15
N THR A 65 -4.16 11.40 22.95
CA THR A 65 -4.82 11.02 21.68
C THR A 65 -6.24 11.56 21.63
N SER A 66 -6.94 11.47 22.76
CA SER A 66 -8.30 11.95 22.97
C SER A 66 -8.39 12.71 24.31
N GLU A 67 -9.60 13.14 24.68
CA GLU A 67 -9.82 13.75 26.00
C GLU A 67 -9.59 12.75 27.15
N PHE A 68 -9.76 11.45 26.88
CA PHE A 68 -9.77 10.40 27.91
C PHE A 68 -8.54 9.50 27.88
N ASP A 69 -7.81 9.46 26.77
CA ASP A 69 -6.62 8.62 26.62
C ASP A 69 -5.34 9.48 26.57
N SER A 70 -4.46 9.24 27.54
CA SER A 70 -3.17 9.90 27.60
C SER A 70 -2.10 9.00 28.19
N LYS A 71 -0.91 9.06 27.62
CA LYS A 71 0.29 8.37 28.08
C LYS A 71 1.32 9.39 28.53
N THR A 72 1.93 9.15 29.68
CA THR A 72 2.97 10.02 30.25
C THR A 72 4.34 9.40 30.05
N TYR A 73 5.27 10.17 29.51
CA TYR A 73 6.66 9.78 29.29
C TYR A 73 7.56 10.64 30.16
N HIS A 74 8.31 10.00 31.06
CA HIS A 74 9.31 10.67 31.89
C HIS A 74 10.63 10.79 31.11
N VAL A 75 11.16 12.01 31.01
CA VAL A 75 12.27 12.34 30.11
C VAL A 75 13.23 13.35 30.73
N HIS A 76 14.45 13.38 30.21
CA HIS A 76 15.53 14.28 30.56
C HIS A 76 15.58 15.48 29.59
N ARG A 77 15.47 16.71 30.12
CA ARG A 77 15.56 17.94 29.33
C ARG A 77 16.91 18.08 28.65
N SER A 78 17.98 17.66 29.32
CA SER A 78 19.35 17.68 28.79
C SER A 78 19.47 16.87 27.51
N VAL A 79 18.88 15.66 27.48
CA VAL A 79 18.90 14.77 26.31
C VAL A 79 18.03 15.33 25.19
N LEU A 80 16.76 15.64 25.47
CA LEU A 80 15.82 16.13 24.45
C LEU A 80 16.20 17.49 23.87
N GLY A 81 16.69 18.40 24.70
CA GLY A 81 16.95 19.80 24.33
C GLY A 81 18.39 20.12 23.97
N ALA A 82 19.37 19.33 24.41
CA ALA A 82 20.79 19.60 24.17
C ALA A 82 21.60 18.40 23.67
N GLY A 83 21.02 17.19 23.62
CA GLY A 83 21.68 15.98 23.16
C GLY A 83 22.05 15.99 21.66
N PRO A 84 22.80 14.98 21.20
CA PRO A 84 23.24 14.86 19.79
C PRO A 84 22.08 14.69 18.81
N ARG A 85 20.98 14.07 19.25
CA ARG A 85 19.73 13.90 18.48
C ARG A 85 18.60 14.80 19.01
N LYS A 86 18.95 15.96 19.56
CA LYS A 86 18.00 16.90 20.16
C LYS A 86 16.88 17.30 19.21
N SER A 87 15.75 17.66 19.81
CA SER A 87 14.62 18.31 19.16
C SER A 87 14.72 19.82 19.38
N VAL A 88 14.75 20.60 18.30
CA VAL A 88 14.80 22.06 18.38
C VAL A 88 13.53 22.62 19.01
N PHE A 89 12.38 21.96 18.81
CA PHE A 89 11.14 22.28 19.51
C PHE A 89 11.32 22.23 21.04
N PHE A 90 11.81 21.11 21.57
CA PHE A 90 12.03 20.96 23.01
C PHE A 90 13.14 21.88 23.52
N SER A 91 14.21 22.11 22.76
CA SER A 91 15.23 23.12 23.09
C SER A 91 14.61 24.51 23.31
N LYS A 92 13.74 24.95 22.39
CA LYS A 92 13.04 26.25 22.50
C LYS A 92 12.07 26.26 23.68
N LEU A 93 11.35 25.16 23.90
CA LEU A 93 10.41 25.01 25.01
C LEU A 93 11.10 25.17 26.37
N PHE A 94 12.23 24.47 26.57
CA PHE A 94 12.97 24.52 27.84
C PHE A 94 13.66 25.86 28.08
N ARG A 95 14.19 26.51 27.02
CA ARG A 95 14.84 27.82 27.11
C ARG A 95 13.89 28.96 27.49
N LYS A 96 12.63 28.89 27.08
CA LYS A 96 11.64 29.95 27.38
C LYS A 96 11.34 30.08 28.88
N GLY A 97 11.86 29.16 29.70
CA GLY A 97 11.75 29.18 31.15
C GLY A 97 10.31 28.90 31.56
N ASN A 98 10.09 27.79 32.27
CA ASN A 98 8.78 27.55 32.86
C ASN A 98 8.60 28.45 34.09
N LYS A 99 8.27 29.73 33.84
CA LYS A 99 7.87 30.69 34.89
C LYS A 99 6.67 30.22 35.71
N ALA A 100 5.95 29.19 35.23
CA ALA A 100 4.75 28.63 35.82
C ALA A 100 4.97 27.34 36.63
N GLY A 101 6.23 26.93 36.91
CA GLY A 101 6.52 25.84 37.85
C GLY A 101 6.09 24.42 37.44
N SER A 102 5.42 24.22 36.29
CA SER A 102 5.10 22.87 35.84
C SER A 102 6.36 22.15 35.32
N ASN A 103 6.57 20.91 35.73
CA ASN A 103 7.62 20.04 35.19
C ASN A 103 7.07 19.13 34.09
N SER A 104 6.05 19.61 33.36
CA SER A 104 5.39 18.81 32.34
C SER A 104 4.94 19.61 31.12
N THR A 105 4.76 18.91 30.01
CA THR A 105 4.16 19.43 28.76
C THR A 105 3.11 18.48 28.25
N ARG A 106 1.93 18.99 27.91
CA ARG A 106 0.87 18.20 27.28
C ARG A 106 0.89 18.43 25.77
N ILE A 107 0.93 17.34 25.01
CA ILE A 107 0.95 17.34 23.55
C ILE A 107 -0.24 16.52 23.08
N GLN A 108 -1.06 17.11 22.20
CA GLN A 108 -2.14 16.38 21.55
C GLN A 108 -1.66 15.85 20.20
N LEU A 109 -1.71 14.53 20.02
CA LEU A 109 -1.32 13.80 18.81
C LEU A 109 -2.52 12.98 18.31
N ASP A 110 -2.50 12.55 17.05
CA ASP A 110 -3.42 11.50 16.61
C ASP A 110 -2.96 10.12 17.15
N GLU A 111 -3.83 9.11 17.01
CA GLU A 111 -3.58 7.77 17.55
C GLU A 111 -2.28 7.16 17.01
N GLN A 112 -2.06 7.26 15.69
CA GLN A 112 -0.89 6.70 15.01
C GLN A 112 0.42 7.42 15.38
N ASP A 113 0.39 8.75 15.51
CA ASP A 113 1.52 9.54 16.02
C ASP A 113 1.81 9.23 17.49
N ALA A 114 0.78 9.02 18.30
CA ALA A 114 0.96 8.65 19.71
C ALA A 114 1.57 7.24 19.85
N GLU A 115 1.19 6.29 18.99
CA GLU A 115 1.81 4.97 18.90
C GLU A 115 3.26 5.02 18.40
N SER A 116 3.58 5.96 17.52
CA SER A 116 4.93 6.17 17.00
C SER A 116 5.81 7.04 17.92
N PHE A 117 5.23 7.71 18.93
CA PHE A 117 5.95 8.60 19.83
C PHE A 117 7.06 7.90 20.67
N PRO A 118 6.87 6.67 21.19
CA PRO A 118 7.96 5.91 21.81
C PRO A 118 9.15 5.72 20.88
N LEU A 119 8.94 5.43 19.59
CA LEU A 119 10.01 5.28 18.60
C LEU A 119 10.77 6.60 18.36
N PHE A 120 10.05 7.73 18.42
CA PHE A 120 10.68 9.06 18.40
C PHE A 120 11.60 9.25 19.62
N LEU A 121 11.14 8.90 20.83
CA LEU A 121 11.96 8.97 22.03
C LEU A 121 13.16 8.02 21.95
N ASP A 122 12.96 6.76 21.57
CA ASP A 122 14.03 5.77 21.38
C ASP A 122 15.10 6.28 20.41
N PHE A 123 14.70 6.98 19.35
CA PHE A 123 15.66 7.62 18.45
C PHE A 123 16.49 8.69 19.17
N VAL A 124 15.85 9.59 19.91
CA VAL A 124 16.53 10.68 20.63
C VAL A 124 17.51 10.12 21.68
N TYR A 125 17.09 9.10 22.42
CA TYR A 125 17.88 8.48 23.49
C TYR A 125 18.91 7.46 22.98
N GLY A 126 18.70 6.88 21.81
CA GLY A 126 19.59 5.87 21.22
C GLY A 126 20.98 6.38 20.83
N ALA A 127 21.24 7.69 20.95
CA ALA A 127 22.58 8.26 20.89
C ALA A 127 23.21 8.33 22.28
N ALA A 128 23.49 7.16 22.87
CA ALA A 128 24.21 7.12 24.14
C ALA A 128 25.64 7.70 23.97
N PRO A 129 26.10 8.55 24.89
CA PRO A 129 27.45 9.11 24.87
C PRO A 129 28.48 7.99 25.08
N GLY A 130 29.30 7.69 24.08
CA GLY A 130 30.32 6.64 24.11
C GLY A 130 30.33 5.69 22.91
N ALA A 131 29.35 5.77 22.01
CA ALA A 131 29.48 5.16 20.69
C ALA A 131 30.50 5.97 19.89
N ASP A 132 31.71 5.42 19.70
CA ASP A 132 32.85 6.04 19.02
C ASP A 132 32.42 6.95 17.86
N GLU A 133 32.74 8.25 17.97
CA GLU A 133 32.44 9.27 16.95
C GLU A 133 33.04 8.93 15.59
N SER A 134 34.02 8.01 15.54
CA SER A 134 34.60 7.52 14.29
C SER A 134 33.61 6.71 13.43
N ASN A 135 32.49 6.25 14.00
CA ASN A 135 31.38 5.59 13.28
C ASN A 135 30.09 6.43 13.22
N SER A 136 30.18 7.75 13.51
CA SER A 136 29.07 8.74 13.48
C SER A 136 28.25 8.84 12.19
N LYS A 137 28.55 8.04 11.15
CA LYS A 137 27.80 8.04 9.90
C LYS A 137 26.56 7.13 9.88
N SER A 138 26.33 6.30 10.89
CA SER A 138 25.09 5.51 10.96
C SER A 138 24.08 6.12 11.92
N LEU A 139 23.33 7.12 11.44
CA LEU A 139 21.98 7.42 11.90
C LEU A 139 21.06 6.24 11.54
N LYS A 140 21.33 5.05 12.08
CA LYS A 140 20.49 3.88 11.89
C LYS A 140 19.36 3.99 12.90
N LEU A 141 18.15 4.19 12.40
CA LEU A 141 16.96 3.72 13.10
C LEU A 141 17.18 2.23 13.36
N ASN A 142 17.06 1.81 14.62
CA ASN A 142 16.99 0.39 14.91
C ASN A 142 15.64 -0.08 14.39
N VAL A 143 15.61 -0.40 13.09
CA VAL A 143 14.48 -1.02 12.41
C VAL A 143 14.32 -2.39 13.06
N ARG A 144 13.54 -2.44 14.14
CA ARG A 144 12.98 -3.69 14.66
C ARG A 144 11.98 -4.22 13.64
N GLU A 145 11.58 -5.48 13.80
CA GLU A 145 10.56 -6.12 12.95
C GLU A 145 9.24 -5.33 12.91
N ASP A 146 8.98 -4.52 13.94
CA ASP A 146 7.79 -3.67 14.06
C ASP A 146 7.85 -2.34 13.27
N PHE A 147 8.99 -2.03 12.65
CA PHE A 147 9.15 -0.79 11.89
C PHE A 147 8.71 -0.97 10.43
N GLY A 148 7.44 -0.67 10.17
CA GLY A 148 6.82 -0.73 8.83
C GLY A 148 6.52 0.64 8.20
N ALA A 149 5.92 0.60 7.00
CA ALA A 149 5.53 1.79 6.24
C ALA A 149 4.62 2.77 7.00
N PRO A 150 3.57 2.33 7.75
CA PRO A 150 2.72 3.26 8.52
C PRO A 150 3.51 4.05 9.58
N ASN A 151 4.36 3.36 10.33
CA ASN A 151 5.18 3.96 11.38
C ASN A 151 6.23 4.92 10.79
N ALA A 152 6.75 4.62 9.60
CA ALA A 152 7.74 5.48 8.96
C ALA A 152 7.16 6.84 8.55
N VAL A 153 5.93 6.91 8.01
CA VAL A 153 5.31 8.19 7.63
C VAL A 153 4.94 9.00 8.87
N SER A 154 4.35 8.36 9.89
CA SER A 154 4.06 9.00 11.18
C SER A 154 5.34 9.55 11.84
N LEU A 155 6.41 8.76 11.92
CA LEU A 155 7.70 9.24 12.45
C LEU A 155 8.27 10.40 11.64
N ARG A 156 8.08 10.41 10.32
CA ARG A 156 8.48 11.54 9.48
C ARG A 156 7.69 12.80 9.84
N HIS A 157 6.39 12.67 10.09
CA HIS A 157 5.54 13.76 10.55
C HIS A 157 6.00 14.27 11.92
N LEU A 158 6.16 13.38 12.91
CA LEU A 158 6.67 13.73 14.24
C LEU A 158 8.04 14.41 14.19
N ALA A 159 8.96 13.93 13.34
CA ALA A 159 10.27 14.53 13.17
C ALA A 159 10.19 15.98 12.68
N LYS A 160 9.26 16.29 11.76
CA LYS A 160 9.00 17.67 11.30
C LYS A 160 8.36 18.51 12.40
N VAL A 161 7.34 17.97 13.09
CA VAL A 161 6.61 18.66 14.17
C VAL A 161 7.55 19.05 15.32
N PHE A 162 8.41 18.13 15.74
CA PHE A 162 9.37 18.35 16.82
C PHE A 162 10.70 18.92 16.35
N ASP A 163 10.85 19.24 15.06
CA ASP A 163 12.05 19.85 14.50
C ASP A 163 13.32 19.05 14.88
N CYS A 164 13.28 17.75 14.58
CA CYS A 164 14.37 16.79 14.78
C CYS A 164 14.97 16.38 13.43
N GLU A 165 16.01 17.13 13.01
CA GLU A 165 16.65 16.96 11.70
C GLU A 165 17.27 15.57 11.52
N GLY A 166 17.95 15.06 12.54
CA GLY A 166 18.57 13.73 12.50
C GLY A 166 17.56 12.62 12.23
N LEU A 167 16.38 12.67 12.86
CA LEU A 167 15.31 11.70 12.62
C LEU A 167 14.72 11.89 11.22
N THR A 168 14.52 13.14 10.78
CA THR A 168 14.01 13.44 9.44
C THR A 168 14.89 12.82 8.36
N LEU A 169 16.22 12.95 8.48
CA LEU A 169 17.18 12.34 7.55
C LEU A 169 17.15 10.81 7.61
N ALA A 170 17.11 10.24 8.82
CA ALA A 170 17.08 8.79 9.01
C ALA A 170 15.81 8.17 8.40
N VAL A 171 14.63 8.75 8.68
CA VAL A 171 13.35 8.29 8.15
C VAL A 171 13.25 8.47 6.64
N ASN A 172 13.71 9.61 6.10
CA ASN A 172 13.75 9.80 4.63
C ASN A 172 14.62 8.72 3.95
N THR A 173 15.79 8.43 4.53
CA THR A 173 16.69 7.38 4.01
C THR A 173 16.05 6.01 4.08
N PHE A 174 15.29 5.72 5.14
CA PHE A 174 14.54 4.48 5.26
C PHE A 174 13.45 4.39 4.19
N ILE A 175 12.57 5.39 4.09
CA ILE A 175 11.46 5.41 3.11
C ILE A 175 12.00 5.25 1.69
N GLN A 176 13.10 5.94 1.33
CA GLN A 176 13.71 5.80 0.00
C GLN A 176 14.20 4.39 -0.31
N LYS A 177 14.64 3.63 0.69
CA LYS A 177 15.09 2.24 0.52
C LYS A 177 13.94 1.24 0.54
N ASP A 178 12.91 1.52 1.33
CA ASP A 178 11.77 0.64 1.53
C ASP A 178 10.71 0.81 0.44
N LEU A 179 10.64 1.97 -0.22
CA LEU A 179 9.67 2.28 -1.28
C LEU A 179 9.84 1.32 -2.47
N SER A 180 8.94 0.34 -2.55
CA SER A 180 8.95 -0.77 -3.49
C SER A 180 7.53 -1.07 -3.99
N LEU A 181 7.38 -2.01 -4.94
CA LEU A 181 6.05 -2.40 -5.46
C LEU A 181 5.08 -2.86 -4.38
N ARG A 182 5.59 -3.48 -3.31
CA ARG A 182 4.78 -3.96 -2.19
C ARG A 182 4.37 -2.84 -1.23
N THR A 183 5.27 -1.91 -0.95
CA THR A 183 5.07 -0.86 0.06
C THR A 183 4.56 0.45 -0.53
N GLY A 184 4.65 0.63 -1.85
CA GLY A 184 4.21 1.83 -2.58
C GLY A 184 2.75 2.21 -2.32
N PRO A 185 1.78 1.31 -2.50
CA PRO A 185 0.37 1.59 -2.19
C PRO A 185 0.17 1.96 -0.72
N VAL A 186 0.86 1.30 0.20
CA VAL A 186 0.79 1.61 1.65
C VAL A 186 1.31 3.02 1.91
N TYR A 187 2.50 3.36 1.39
CA TYR A 187 3.05 4.71 1.50
C TYR A 187 2.16 5.78 0.87
N LEU A 188 1.46 5.47 -0.22
CA LEU A 188 0.53 6.40 -0.85
C LEU A 188 -0.63 6.76 0.07
N VAL A 189 -1.25 5.76 0.72
CA VAL A 189 -2.35 5.96 1.68
C VAL A 189 -1.87 6.74 2.91
N GLU A 190 -0.76 6.32 3.50
CA GLU A 190 -0.19 6.96 4.68
C GLU A 190 0.26 8.40 4.40
N ALA A 191 0.94 8.63 3.26
CA ALA A 191 1.35 9.98 2.86
C ALA A 191 0.14 10.88 2.60
N HIS A 192 -0.96 10.35 2.07
CA HIS A 192 -2.21 11.09 1.92
C HIS A 192 -2.80 11.48 3.28
N HIS A 193 -2.80 10.55 4.25
CA HIS A 193 -3.29 10.80 5.61
C HIS A 193 -2.53 11.93 6.34
N TYR A 194 -1.23 12.07 6.05
CA TYR A 194 -0.37 13.11 6.62
C TYR A 194 -0.13 14.33 5.70
N GLU A 195 -0.81 14.40 4.55
CA GLU A 195 -0.66 15.47 3.55
C GLU A 195 0.80 15.67 3.08
N ASP A 196 1.61 14.59 3.01
CA ASP A 196 3.00 14.64 2.54
C ASP A 196 3.06 14.59 1.01
N ASN A 197 2.76 15.71 0.36
CA ASN A 197 2.67 15.83 -1.10
C ASN A 197 3.88 15.25 -1.85
N ARG A 198 5.10 15.36 -1.30
CA ARG A 198 6.30 14.81 -1.95
C ARG A 198 6.28 13.28 -1.98
N LEU A 199 5.86 12.64 -0.89
CA LEU A 199 5.76 11.20 -0.81
C LEU A 199 4.53 10.67 -1.54
N ILE A 200 3.41 11.42 -1.54
CA ILE A 200 2.24 11.12 -2.37
C ILE A 200 2.65 11.04 -3.84
N GLU A 201 3.29 12.07 -4.38
CA GLU A 201 3.71 12.09 -5.79
C GLU A 201 4.69 10.97 -6.13
N SER A 202 5.66 10.70 -5.24
CA SER A 202 6.65 9.63 -5.46
C SER A 202 6.01 8.24 -5.46
N SER A 203 5.13 7.96 -4.49
CA SER A 203 4.45 6.67 -4.35
C SER A 203 3.39 6.47 -5.44
N LYS A 204 2.65 7.53 -5.78
CA LYS A 204 1.68 7.55 -6.88
C LYS A 204 2.38 7.26 -8.21
N ARG A 205 3.51 7.92 -8.48
CA ARG A 205 4.32 7.64 -9.68
C ARG A 205 4.73 6.18 -9.72
N LEU A 206 5.31 5.65 -8.64
CA LEU A 206 5.68 4.24 -8.57
C LEU A 206 4.50 3.30 -8.93
N CYS A 207 3.30 3.60 -8.40
CA CYS A 207 2.10 2.82 -8.68
C CYS A 207 1.67 2.93 -10.16
N ILE A 208 1.73 4.11 -10.75
CA ILE A 208 1.37 4.31 -12.16
C ILE A 208 2.36 3.60 -13.09
N GLU A 209 3.67 3.75 -12.82
CA GLU A 209 4.71 3.24 -13.71
C GLU A 209 4.82 1.71 -13.72
N ASN A 210 4.41 1.07 -12.62
CA ASN A 210 4.54 -0.37 -12.41
C ASN A 210 3.18 -1.05 -12.20
N PHE A 211 2.09 -0.44 -12.67
CA PHE A 211 0.72 -0.86 -12.36
C PHE A 211 0.47 -2.36 -12.58
N ALA A 212 0.91 -2.91 -13.71
CA ALA A 212 0.74 -4.32 -14.06
C ALA A 212 1.47 -5.32 -13.13
N LEU A 213 2.40 -4.85 -12.29
CA LEU A 213 3.17 -5.67 -11.35
C LEU A 213 2.70 -5.50 -9.90
N LEU A 214 1.73 -4.62 -9.64
CA LEU A 214 1.23 -4.37 -8.29
C LEU A 214 0.27 -5.46 -7.86
N ASP A 215 0.21 -5.68 -6.55
CA ASP A 215 -0.84 -6.52 -5.98
C ASP A 215 -2.20 -5.82 -6.15
N THR A 216 -3.09 -6.44 -6.93
CA THR A 216 -4.47 -5.98 -7.15
C THR A 216 -5.17 -5.64 -5.83
N ARG A 217 -4.94 -6.44 -4.77
CA ARG A 217 -5.57 -6.21 -3.46
C ARG A 217 -5.13 -4.90 -2.80
N ALA A 218 -3.86 -4.52 -3.01
CA ALA A 218 -3.31 -3.28 -2.48
C ALA A 218 -3.90 -2.06 -3.20
N ILE A 219 -4.09 -2.15 -4.53
CA ILE A 219 -4.71 -1.08 -5.33
C ILE A 219 -6.20 -0.95 -5.05
N VAL A 220 -6.92 -2.08 -4.95
CA VAL A 220 -8.34 -2.13 -4.58
C VAL A 220 -8.57 -1.63 -3.13
N GLY A 221 -7.52 -1.61 -2.31
CA GLY A 221 -7.53 -1.05 -0.95
C GLY A 221 -7.33 0.46 -0.85
N LEU A 222 -7.06 1.15 -1.96
CA LEU A 222 -6.84 2.61 -1.93
C LEU A 222 -8.15 3.37 -1.65
N PRO A 223 -8.09 4.52 -0.94
CA PRO A 223 -9.19 5.48 -0.86
C PRO A 223 -9.64 5.96 -2.25
N PRO A 224 -10.92 6.33 -2.45
CA PRO A 224 -11.47 6.69 -3.76
C PRO A 224 -10.69 7.75 -4.51
N GLU A 225 -10.25 8.81 -3.80
CA GLU A 225 -9.51 9.91 -4.41
C GLU A 225 -8.14 9.45 -4.90
N LEU A 226 -7.48 8.55 -4.16
CA LEU A 226 -6.17 8.00 -4.54
C LEU A 226 -6.31 6.96 -5.64
N PHE A 227 -7.35 6.12 -5.57
CA PHE A 227 -7.66 5.13 -6.59
C PHE A 227 -7.90 5.81 -7.94
N GLN A 228 -8.84 6.76 -8.01
CA GLN A 228 -9.11 7.52 -9.23
C GLN A 228 -7.83 8.22 -9.73
N SER A 229 -7.11 8.89 -8.85
CA SER A 229 -5.87 9.61 -9.17
C SER A 229 -4.77 8.71 -9.76
N VAL A 230 -4.63 7.46 -9.25
CA VAL A 230 -3.72 6.45 -9.81
C VAL A 230 -4.23 5.96 -11.16
N MET A 231 -5.51 5.58 -11.26
CA MET A 231 -6.09 5.03 -12.48
C MET A 231 -6.08 6.03 -13.63
N SER A 232 -6.48 7.28 -13.42
CA SER A 232 -6.40 8.32 -14.44
C SER A 232 -4.94 8.57 -14.88
N GLY A 233 -3.98 8.37 -13.97
CA GLY A 233 -2.55 8.40 -14.28
C GLY A 233 -2.09 7.24 -15.17
N VAL A 234 -2.55 6.01 -14.88
CA VAL A 234 -2.30 4.81 -15.69
C VAL A 234 -2.88 4.98 -17.10
N ILE A 235 -4.13 5.43 -17.17
CA ILE A 235 -4.86 5.74 -18.39
C ILE A 235 -4.09 6.75 -19.25
N ARG A 236 -3.69 7.88 -18.65
CA ARG A 236 -2.93 8.92 -19.36
C ARG A 236 -1.58 8.41 -19.87
N ARG A 237 -0.89 7.60 -19.06
CA ARG A 237 0.38 6.98 -19.45
C ARG A 237 0.19 6.06 -20.64
N ALA A 238 -0.84 5.20 -20.63
CA ALA A 238 -1.17 4.30 -21.73
C ALA A 238 -1.42 5.07 -23.03
N LYS A 239 -2.20 6.17 -22.98
CA LYS A 239 -2.45 7.03 -24.15
C LYS A 239 -1.17 7.67 -24.72
N SER A 240 -0.22 8.02 -23.85
CA SER A 240 1.03 8.67 -24.26
C SER A 240 2.10 7.70 -24.80
N ALA A 241 1.98 6.40 -24.51
CA ALA A 241 2.98 5.41 -24.87
C ALA A 241 2.82 4.97 -26.35
N HIS A 242 3.30 5.80 -27.28
CA HIS A 242 3.23 5.55 -28.74
C HIS A 242 3.99 4.31 -29.22
N GLU A 243 4.79 3.66 -28.37
CA GLU A 243 5.63 2.51 -28.73
C GLU A 243 5.18 1.19 -28.08
N SER A 244 4.01 1.16 -27.43
CA SER A 244 3.52 -0.07 -26.78
C SER A 244 3.13 -1.10 -27.83
N THR A 245 3.49 -2.36 -27.61
CA THR A 245 3.00 -3.45 -28.47
C THR A 245 1.50 -3.67 -28.24
N PRO A 246 0.73 -4.10 -29.26
CA PRO A 246 -0.69 -4.42 -29.06
C PRO A 246 -0.95 -5.45 -27.96
N GLU A 247 0.00 -6.36 -27.72
CA GLU A 247 -0.06 -7.36 -26.66
C GLU A 247 0.03 -6.72 -25.26
N GLU A 248 0.94 -5.76 -25.07
CA GLU A 248 1.07 -5.01 -23.82
C GLU A 248 -0.15 -4.12 -23.55
N GLU A 249 -0.68 -3.45 -24.59
CA GLU A 249 -1.91 -2.66 -24.47
C GLU A 249 -3.10 -3.54 -24.04
N ASN A 250 -3.23 -4.73 -24.64
CA ASN A 250 -4.31 -5.66 -24.29
C ASN A 250 -4.13 -6.24 -22.87
N ALA A 251 -2.91 -6.59 -22.48
CA ALA A 251 -2.62 -7.08 -21.13
C ALA A 251 -2.90 -5.99 -20.07
N LEU A 252 -2.56 -4.74 -20.35
CA LEU A 252 -2.89 -3.61 -19.49
C LEU A 252 -4.42 -3.40 -19.42
N GLY A 253 -5.12 -3.44 -20.55
CA GLY A 253 -6.58 -3.32 -20.60
C GLY A 253 -7.30 -4.41 -19.80
N TYR A 254 -6.82 -5.65 -19.88
CA TYR A 254 -7.29 -6.77 -19.03
C TYR A 254 -7.13 -6.42 -17.55
N HIS A 255 -5.93 -6.04 -17.13
CA HIS A 255 -5.62 -5.81 -15.73
C HIS A 255 -6.35 -4.58 -15.16
N VAL A 256 -6.46 -3.50 -15.94
CA VAL A 256 -7.27 -2.32 -15.58
C VAL A 256 -8.73 -2.73 -15.40
N GLY A 257 -9.31 -3.49 -16.33
CA GLY A 257 -10.69 -3.96 -16.23
C GLY A 257 -10.93 -4.79 -14.98
N GLU A 258 -10.01 -5.71 -14.66
CA GLU A 258 -10.07 -6.54 -13.45
C GLU A 258 -10.02 -5.69 -12.17
N VAL A 259 -9.06 -4.77 -12.07
CA VAL A 259 -8.89 -3.88 -10.91
C VAL A 259 -10.14 -3.01 -10.71
N VAL A 260 -10.70 -2.46 -11.78
CA VAL A 260 -11.92 -1.64 -11.74
C VAL A 260 -13.12 -2.45 -11.22
N CYS A 261 -13.30 -3.69 -11.70
CA CYS A 261 -14.36 -4.56 -11.22
C CYS A 261 -14.23 -4.82 -9.71
N GLN A 262 -13.07 -5.30 -9.28
CA GLN A 262 -12.83 -5.63 -7.87
C GLN A 262 -12.94 -4.41 -6.96
N TYR A 263 -12.56 -3.22 -7.44
CA TYR A 263 -12.69 -1.99 -6.69
C TYR A 263 -14.15 -1.64 -6.40
N PHE A 264 -15.01 -1.66 -7.42
CA PHE A 264 -16.43 -1.32 -7.24
C PHE A 264 -17.24 -2.42 -6.56
N GLU A 265 -16.85 -3.69 -6.71
CA GLU A 265 -17.41 -4.79 -5.91
C GLU A 265 -17.19 -4.57 -4.40
N LYS A 266 -16.01 -4.07 -4.02
CA LYS A 266 -15.68 -3.76 -2.63
C LYS A 266 -16.27 -2.43 -2.15
N ASN A 267 -16.44 -1.46 -3.05
CA ASN A 267 -16.89 -0.10 -2.75
C ASN A 267 -18.12 0.29 -3.60
N PRO A 268 -19.27 -0.39 -3.44
CA PRO A 268 -20.44 -0.18 -4.31
C PRO A 268 -21.05 1.22 -4.19
N HIS A 269 -20.83 1.90 -3.07
CA HIS A 269 -21.31 3.27 -2.83
C HIS A 269 -20.54 4.34 -3.61
N GLU A 270 -19.34 4.02 -4.10
CA GLU A 270 -18.52 4.91 -4.93
C GLU A 270 -18.83 4.75 -6.43
N LEU A 271 -19.68 3.78 -6.79
CA LEU A 271 -20.03 3.50 -8.17
C LEU A 271 -20.90 4.62 -8.74
N SER A 272 -20.36 5.34 -9.73
CA SER A 272 -21.10 6.33 -10.50
C SER A 272 -20.82 6.16 -11.99
N ALA A 273 -21.79 6.53 -12.84
CA ALA A 273 -21.65 6.39 -14.29
C ALA A 273 -20.45 7.20 -14.84
N PRO A 274 -20.22 8.46 -14.43
CA PRO A 274 -19.06 9.23 -14.92
C PRO A 274 -17.73 8.57 -14.57
N LEU A 275 -17.58 8.10 -13.33
CA LEU A 275 -16.34 7.46 -12.87
C LEU A 275 -16.12 6.12 -13.58
N LEU A 276 -17.16 5.29 -13.72
CA LEU A 276 -17.04 4.01 -14.44
C LEU A 276 -16.61 4.24 -15.89
N LEU A 277 -17.21 5.23 -16.58
CA LEU A 277 -16.87 5.57 -17.95
C LEU A 277 -15.46 6.15 -18.09
N GLU A 278 -15.01 7.00 -17.15
CA GLU A 278 -13.64 7.51 -17.11
C GLU A 278 -12.63 6.35 -17.03
N LEU A 279 -12.90 5.39 -16.14
CA LEU A 279 -12.00 4.26 -15.86
C LEU A 279 -12.01 3.17 -16.94
N THR A 280 -13.07 3.11 -17.75
CA THR A 280 -13.26 2.10 -18.82
C THR A 280 -13.23 2.69 -20.23
N ASP A 281 -12.65 3.88 -20.35
CA ASP A 281 -12.50 4.64 -21.59
C ASP A 281 -11.96 3.77 -22.74
N GLU A 282 -12.56 3.93 -23.92
CA GLU A 282 -12.26 3.09 -25.09
C GLU A 282 -10.83 3.29 -25.63
N GLU A 283 -10.25 4.47 -25.41
CA GLU A 283 -8.86 4.72 -25.83
C GLU A 283 -7.86 3.94 -24.98
N VAL A 284 -8.25 3.51 -23.78
CA VAL A 284 -7.39 2.77 -22.84
C VAL A 284 -7.67 1.29 -22.93
N ILE A 285 -8.94 0.90 -22.77
CA ILE A 285 -9.38 -0.49 -22.81
C ILE A 285 -10.02 -0.75 -24.17
N LYS A 286 -9.21 -0.75 -25.23
CA LYS A 286 -9.70 -0.94 -26.62
C LYS A 286 -10.55 -2.21 -26.74
N GLU A 287 -10.04 -3.31 -26.19
CA GLU A 287 -10.76 -4.57 -26.08
C GLU A 287 -10.90 -4.93 -24.60
N ILE A 288 -12.15 -5.09 -24.15
CA ILE A 288 -12.43 -5.57 -22.79
C ILE A 288 -12.27 -7.08 -22.83
N ALA A 289 -11.50 -7.63 -21.89
CA ALA A 289 -11.41 -9.07 -21.75
C ALA A 289 -12.74 -9.68 -21.29
N PRO A 290 -13.03 -10.95 -21.65
CA PRO A 290 -14.32 -11.56 -21.36
C PRO A 290 -14.62 -11.62 -19.86
N GLU A 291 -13.63 -11.88 -18.99
CA GLU A 291 -13.84 -11.96 -17.55
C GLU A 291 -14.18 -10.59 -16.92
N PRO A 292 -13.39 -9.51 -17.13
CA PRO A 292 -13.82 -8.16 -16.71
C PRO A 292 -15.11 -7.68 -17.36
N ALA A 293 -15.42 -8.10 -18.61
CA ALA A 293 -16.66 -7.70 -19.27
C ALA A 293 -17.90 -8.15 -18.50
N ILE A 294 -17.86 -9.31 -17.87
CA ILE A 294 -18.96 -9.83 -17.03
C ILE A 294 -19.10 -8.98 -15.77
N GLY A 295 -17.99 -8.70 -15.07
CA GLY A 295 -17.96 -7.83 -13.89
C GLY A 295 -18.47 -6.43 -14.20
N ILE A 296 -17.94 -5.79 -15.25
CA ILE A 296 -18.37 -4.45 -15.70
C ILE A 296 -19.86 -4.44 -16.03
N THR A 297 -20.37 -5.49 -16.67
CA THR A 297 -21.80 -5.57 -17.00
C THR A 297 -22.67 -5.67 -15.75
N ALA A 298 -22.21 -6.39 -14.72
CA ALA A 298 -22.85 -6.39 -13.41
C ALA A 298 -22.80 -5.00 -12.75
N LEU A 299 -21.70 -4.28 -12.85
CA LEU A 299 -21.62 -2.90 -12.35
C LEU A 299 -22.58 -1.96 -13.09
N ILE A 300 -22.70 -2.07 -14.42
CA ILE A 300 -23.63 -1.25 -15.21
C ILE A 300 -25.07 -1.46 -14.75
N ARG A 301 -25.43 -2.67 -14.34
CA ARG A 301 -26.74 -2.96 -13.74
C ARG A 301 -27.00 -2.16 -12.49
N ASP A 302 -25.98 -2.09 -11.65
CA ASP A 302 -26.09 -1.59 -10.29
C ASP A 302 -25.99 -0.06 -10.24
N LEU A 303 -25.78 0.60 -11.39
CA LEU A 303 -25.88 2.06 -11.55
C LEU A 303 -27.31 2.56 -11.28
N ASP A 304 -27.43 3.68 -10.57
CA ASP A 304 -28.73 4.32 -10.37
C ASP A 304 -29.24 4.93 -11.70
N ALA A 305 -30.26 4.29 -12.27
CA ALA A 305 -30.92 4.75 -13.49
C ALA A 305 -31.49 6.18 -13.39
N LYS A 306 -31.73 6.70 -12.18
CA LYS A 306 -32.21 8.07 -11.98
C LYS A 306 -31.13 9.12 -12.22
N GLU A 307 -29.86 8.75 -12.01
CA GLU A 307 -28.74 9.65 -12.22
C GLU A 307 -28.44 9.82 -13.71
N ILE A 308 -28.67 8.77 -14.50
CA ILE A 308 -28.33 8.76 -15.93
C ILE A 308 -29.53 9.25 -16.75
N ARG A 309 -29.48 10.52 -17.17
CA ARG A 309 -30.53 11.07 -18.05
C ARG A 309 -30.54 10.35 -19.40
N PRO A 310 -31.71 9.89 -19.90
CA PRO A 310 -31.81 9.31 -21.23
C PRO A 310 -31.26 10.26 -22.30
N ASN A 311 -30.54 9.71 -23.29
CA ASN A 311 -29.89 10.46 -24.38
C ASN A 311 -28.78 11.45 -23.95
N SER A 312 -28.37 11.46 -22.69
CA SER A 312 -27.17 12.19 -22.25
C SER A 312 -25.89 11.61 -22.86
N GLY A 313 -24.77 12.33 -22.72
CA GLY A 313 -23.45 11.80 -23.06
C GLY A 313 -23.10 10.55 -22.23
N GLU A 314 -23.43 10.57 -20.94
CA GLU A 314 -23.24 9.44 -20.01
C GLU A 314 -24.06 8.22 -20.44
N TRP A 315 -25.34 8.40 -20.78
CA TRP A 315 -26.18 7.32 -21.29
C TRP A 315 -25.56 6.67 -22.53
N ARG A 316 -25.12 7.47 -23.50
CA ARG A 316 -24.43 6.95 -24.70
C ARG A 316 -23.13 6.23 -24.36
N GLY A 317 -22.37 6.74 -23.40
CA GLY A 317 -21.16 6.11 -22.89
C GLY A 317 -21.44 4.74 -22.29
N VAL A 318 -22.43 4.64 -21.39
CA VAL A 318 -22.82 3.38 -20.73
C VAL A 318 -23.32 2.37 -21.74
N VAL A 319 -24.12 2.81 -22.72
CA VAL A 319 -24.53 1.95 -23.83
C VAL A 319 -23.31 1.47 -24.61
N GLY A 320 -22.39 2.36 -25.00
CA GLY A 320 -21.17 1.99 -25.73
C GLY A 320 -20.29 0.98 -24.96
N LEU A 321 -20.13 1.19 -23.65
CA LEU A 321 -19.42 0.27 -22.76
C LEU A 321 -20.10 -1.11 -22.71
N SER A 322 -21.43 -1.14 -22.56
CA SER A 322 -22.21 -2.38 -22.57
C SER A 322 -22.02 -3.15 -23.89
N GLN A 323 -22.00 -2.44 -25.02
CA GLN A 323 -21.78 -3.05 -26.34
C GLN A 323 -20.37 -3.64 -26.48
N ARG A 324 -19.35 -2.98 -25.90
CA ARG A 324 -17.98 -3.51 -25.85
C ARG A 324 -17.91 -4.77 -25.00
N CYS A 325 -18.53 -4.78 -23.82
CA CYS A 325 -18.60 -5.96 -22.95
C CYS A 325 -19.31 -7.13 -23.63
N ALA A 326 -20.47 -6.89 -24.25
CA ALA A 326 -21.20 -7.92 -24.98
C ALA A 326 -20.38 -8.51 -26.15
N ARG A 327 -19.68 -7.67 -26.91
CA ARG A 327 -18.79 -8.13 -28.00
C ARG A 327 -17.65 -9.01 -27.49
N ALA A 328 -17.04 -8.65 -26.36
CA ALA A 328 -15.99 -9.45 -25.73
C ALA A 328 -16.48 -10.85 -25.35
N ILE A 329 -17.63 -10.92 -24.67
CA ILE A 329 -18.25 -12.18 -24.25
C ILE A 329 -18.63 -13.04 -25.46
N VAL A 330 -19.32 -12.47 -26.46
CA VAL A 330 -19.75 -13.21 -27.66
C VAL A 330 -18.56 -13.75 -28.45
N ARG A 331 -17.46 -12.99 -28.52
CA ARG A 331 -16.23 -13.40 -29.21
C ARG A 331 -15.60 -14.63 -28.54
N GLU A 332 -15.48 -14.62 -27.21
CA GLU A 332 -14.85 -15.71 -26.45
C GLU A 332 -15.70 -16.98 -26.46
N TYR A 333 -17.01 -16.86 -26.21
CA TYR A 333 -17.91 -18.02 -26.08
C TYR A 333 -18.45 -18.53 -27.43
N GLY A 334 -18.00 -17.97 -28.55
CA GLY A 334 -18.27 -18.50 -29.88
C GLY A 334 -19.73 -18.43 -30.32
N TRP A 335 -20.49 -17.44 -29.82
CA TRP A 335 -21.90 -17.22 -30.20
C TRP A 335 -22.00 -16.60 -31.59
N LYS A 336 -21.54 -17.32 -32.62
CA LYS A 336 -21.48 -16.84 -34.01
C LYS A 336 -22.86 -16.51 -34.58
N ASP A 337 -23.92 -17.11 -34.04
CA ASP A 337 -25.30 -16.89 -34.47
C ASP A 337 -25.99 -15.73 -33.71
N PHE A 338 -25.37 -15.19 -32.66
CA PHE A 338 -25.94 -14.08 -31.89
C PHE A 338 -25.54 -12.73 -32.51
N ASN A 339 -26.46 -12.13 -33.26
CA ASN A 339 -26.26 -10.79 -33.81
C ASN A 339 -26.46 -9.73 -32.71
N VAL A 340 -25.37 -9.42 -32.00
CA VAL A 340 -25.31 -8.40 -30.94
C VAL A 340 -25.92 -7.08 -31.40
N LYS A 341 -25.63 -6.67 -32.63
CA LYS A 341 -26.14 -5.41 -33.20
C LYS A 341 -27.66 -5.45 -33.37
N SER A 342 -28.22 -6.55 -33.89
CA SER A 342 -29.68 -6.69 -34.02
C SER A 342 -30.38 -6.77 -32.66
N ALA A 343 -29.83 -7.50 -31.68
CA ALA A 343 -30.38 -7.54 -30.33
C ALA A 343 -30.35 -6.14 -29.67
N LEU A 344 -29.29 -5.36 -29.89
CA LEU A 344 -29.16 -3.98 -29.42
C LEU A 344 -30.05 -2.99 -30.18
N GLU A 345 -30.23 -3.15 -31.49
CA GLU A 345 -31.08 -2.28 -32.31
C GLU A 345 -32.57 -2.53 -32.02
N GLU A 346 -32.97 -3.79 -31.89
CA GLU A 346 -34.29 -4.17 -31.39
C GLU A 346 -34.52 -3.65 -29.95
N TYR A 347 -33.47 -3.57 -29.15
CA TYR A 347 -33.51 -3.01 -27.81
C TYR A 347 -33.62 -1.47 -27.75
N LEU A 348 -32.77 -0.75 -28.48
CA LEU A 348 -32.70 0.71 -28.48
C LEU A 348 -33.84 1.35 -29.28
N TYR A 349 -34.24 0.72 -30.38
CA TYR A 349 -35.16 1.27 -31.37
C TYR A 349 -36.39 0.38 -31.63
N GLY A 350 -36.48 -0.80 -31.01
CA GLY A 350 -37.64 -1.64 -31.15
C GLY A 350 -38.90 -0.96 -30.62
N PRO A 351 -40.07 -1.31 -31.18
CA PRO A 351 -41.35 -0.72 -30.84
C PRO A 351 -41.83 -1.21 -29.46
N CYS A 352 -41.14 -0.82 -28.40
CA CYS A 352 -41.72 -0.73 -27.07
C CYS A 352 -42.60 0.52 -27.07
N ALA A 353 -43.84 0.31 -27.53
CA ALA A 353 -44.89 1.29 -27.66
C ALA A 353 -45.15 2.05 -26.35
N ASP A 354 -45.02 3.38 -26.41
CA ASP A 354 -45.79 4.42 -25.70
C ASP A 354 -46.06 4.31 -24.18
N GLY A 355 -45.43 3.39 -23.45
CA GLY A 355 -45.50 3.25 -22.00
C GLY A 355 -44.23 3.72 -21.33
N ASP A 356 -44.36 4.66 -20.39
CA ASP A 356 -43.36 5.41 -19.62
C ASP A 356 -42.43 4.55 -18.72
N SER A 357 -41.79 3.52 -19.29
CA SER A 357 -41.01 2.52 -18.56
C SER A 357 -39.58 2.46 -19.11
N SER A 358 -38.74 3.41 -18.71
CA SER A 358 -37.29 3.31 -18.89
C SER A 358 -36.68 2.11 -18.15
N SER A 359 -37.36 1.58 -17.11
CA SER A 359 -36.90 0.45 -16.31
C SER A 359 -36.92 -0.90 -17.05
N THR A 360 -37.99 -1.20 -17.81
CA THR A 360 -38.12 -2.49 -18.51
C THR A 360 -37.12 -2.70 -19.64
N LYS A 361 -36.56 -1.60 -20.16
CA LYS A 361 -35.47 -1.65 -21.13
C LYS A 361 -34.18 -2.11 -20.44
N LEU A 362 -33.75 -1.45 -19.38
CA LEU A 362 -32.56 -1.88 -18.63
C LEU A 362 -32.67 -3.36 -18.21
N ASP A 363 -33.84 -3.79 -17.70
CA ASP A 363 -34.10 -5.18 -17.29
C ASP A 363 -33.92 -6.23 -18.40
N SER A 364 -34.15 -5.89 -19.67
CA SER A 364 -34.01 -6.82 -20.79
C SER A 364 -32.56 -6.94 -21.27
N LEU A 365 -31.79 -5.85 -21.21
CA LEU A 365 -30.34 -5.88 -21.45
C LEU A 365 -29.63 -6.65 -20.34
N LEU A 366 -30.06 -6.40 -19.10
CA LEU A 366 -29.69 -7.16 -17.92
C LEU A 366 -30.11 -8.61 -18.00
N PHE A 367 -31.24 -8.92 -18.63
CA PHE A 367 -31.64 -10.31 -18.87
C PHE A 367 -30.70 -10.99 -19.86
N ALA A 368 -30.31 -10.35 -20.97
CA ALA A 368 -29.37 -10.95 -21.93
C ALA A 368 -27.98 -11.20 -21.32
N THR A 369 -27.52 -10.29 -20.46
CA THR A 369 -26.22 -10.39 -19.78
C THR A 369 -26.27 -11.26 -18.52
N SER A 370 -27.36 -11.22 -17.76
CA SER A 370 -27.69 -12.18 -16.71
C SER A 370 -27.84 -13.59 -17.28
N PHE A 371 -28.42 -13.75 -18.46
CA PHE A 371 -28.52 -15.03 -19.15
C PHE A 371 -27.14 -15.54 -19.55
N ALA A 372 -26.25 -14.66 -20.03
CA ALA A 372 -24.84 -14.99 -20.26
C ALA A 372 -24.10 -15.40 -18.97
N ALA A 373 -24.30 -14.66 -17.86
CA ALA A 373 -23.73 -14.99 -16.56
C ALA A 373 -24.33 -16.26 -15.92
N THR A 374 -25.61 -16.54 -16.16
CA THR A 374 -26.29 -17.77 -15.70
C THR A 374 -25.83 -18.97 -16.52
N LEU A 375 -25.56 -18.77 -17.82
CA LEU A 375 -24.87 -19.74 -18.67
C LEU A 375 -23.45 -20.01 -18.16
N GLU A 376 -22.73 -19.00 -17.71
CA GLU A 376 -21.42 -19.15 -17.08
C GLU A 376 -21.52 -19.90 -15.73
N GLY A 377 -22.55 -19.64 -14.93
CA GLY A 377 -22.87 -20.41 -13.71
C GLY A 377 -23.12 -21.90 -14.02
N ALA A 378 -23.92 -22.19 -15.04
CA ALA A 378 -24.19 -23.55 -15.51
C ALA A 378 -22.95 -24.22 -16.16
N GLN A 379 -22.10 -23.46 -16.85
CA GLN A 379 -20.81 -23.92 -17.38
C GLN A 379 -19.77 -24.14 -16.27
N ASN A 380 -19.80 -23.34 -15.22
CA ASN A 380 -18.95 -23.49 -14.04
C ASN A 380 -19.41 -24.66 -13.15
N GLU A 381 -20.72 -24.92 -13.07
CA GLU A 381 -21.26 -26.15 -12.48
C GLU A 381 -20.83 -27.39 -13.27
N THR A 382 -20.80 -27.34 -14.60
CA THR A 382 -20.21 -28.42 -15.41
C THR A 382 -18.68 -28.46 -15.38
N ARG A 383 -18.00 -27.38 -14.95
CA ARG A 383 -16.55 -27.37 -14.59
C ARG A 383 -16.26 -27.78 -13.14
N THR A 384 -17.25 -27.93 -12.25
CA THR A 384 -17.02 -28.48 -10.90
C THR A 384 -16.36 -29.88 -10.85
N PRO A 385 -16.48 -30.77 -11.86
CA PRO A 385 -15.67 -31.99 -11.92
C PRO A 385 -14.17 -31.68 -11.99
N PHE A 386 -13.79 -30.61 -12.69
CA PHE A 386 -12.40 -30.16 -12.82
C PHE A 386 -11.88 -29.46 -11.56
N LYS A 387 -12.72 -28.74 -10.80
CA LYS A 387 -12.32 -28.22 -9.48
C LYS A 387 -12.05 -29.34 -8.47
N LYS A 388 -12.86 -30.41 -8.47
CA LYS A 388 -12.57 -31.62 -7.67
C LYS A 388 -11.27 -32.30 -8.12
N GLN A 389 -10.98 -32.32 -9.42
CA GLN A 389 -9.71 -32.81 -9.95
C GLN A 389 -8.53 -31.92 -9.56
N GLY A 390 -8.70 -30.59 -9.54
CA GLY A 390 -7.70 -29.63 -9.08
C GLY A 390 -7.37 -29.78 -7.60
N VAL A 391 -8.38 -29.94 -6.74
CA VAL A 391 -8.16 -30.22 -5.30
C VAL A 391 -7.43 -31.56 -5.12
N ARG A 392 -7.75 -32.57 -5.92
CA ARG A 392 -7.06 -33.88 -5.87
C ARG A 392 -5.61 -33.78 -6.34
N LEU A 393 -5.33 -32.99 -7.38
CA LEU A 393 -3.97 -32.72 -7.86
C LEU A 393 -3.17 -31.90 -6.86
N GLN A 394 -3.80 -30.91 -6.22
CA GLN A 394 -3.17 -30.12 -5.16
C GLN A 394 -2.80 -31.00 -3.97
N GLN A 395 -3.72 -31.85 -3.51
CA GLN A 395 -3.44 -32.83 -2.44
C GLN A 395 -2.31 -33.79 -2.83
N GLN A 396 -2.25 -34.24 -4.09
CA GLN A 396 -1.13 -35.06 -4.58
C GLN A 396 0.19 -34.28 -4.62
N ASN A 397 0.16 -33.00 -4.96
CA ASN A 397 1.35 -32.16 -5.00
C ASN A 397 1.87 -31.88 -3.58
N ASP A 398 0.99 -31.56 -2.64
CA ASP A 398 1.35 -31.36 -1.23
C ASP A 398 1.94 -32.65 -0.62
N GLU A 399 1.38 -33.81 -0.97
CA GLU A 399 1.91 -35.12 -0.55
C GLU A 399 3.30 -35.40 -1.15
N LEU A 400 3.50 -35.13 -2.45
CA LEU A 400 4.80 -35.23 -3.09
C LEU A 400 5.83 -34.28 -2.47
N GLN A 401 5.43 -33.07 -2.09
CA GLN A 401 6.30 -32.13 -1.39
C GLN A 401 6.72 -32.65 -0.01
N ARG A 402 5.79 -33.23 0.76
CA ARG A 402 6.13 -33.90 2.04
C ARG A 402 7.09 -35.06 1.84
N GLN A 403 6.89 -35.87 0.80
CA GLN A 403 7.78 -36.98 0.47
C GLN A 403 9.19 -36.49 0.06
N ASN A 404 9.26 -35.43 -0.74
CA ASN A 404 10.54 -34.81 -1.11
C ASN A 404 11.27 -34.22 0.09
N GLN A 405 10.55 -33.60 1.01
CA GLN A 405 11.13 -33.07 2.26
C GLN A 405 11.69 -34.20 3.13
N LYS A 406 10.93 -35.30 3.28
CA LYS A 406 11.40 -36.49 4.02
C LYS A 406 12.63 -37.13 3.38
N LEU A 407 12.64 -37.29 2.05
CA LEU A 407 13.80 -37.79 1.32
C LEU A 407 15.03 -36.89 1.48
N LYS A 408 14.83 -35.57 1.53
CA LYS A 408 15.92 -34.61 1.77
C LYS A 408 16.53 -34.78 3.16
N GLU A 409 15.70 -34.97 4.19
CA GLU A 409 16.14 -35.26 5.55
C GLU A 409 16.92 -36.58 5.64
N GLU A 410 16.44 -37.64 4.98
CA GLU A 410 17.15 -38.92 4.88
C GLU A 410 18.51 -38.76 4.18
N VAL A 411 18.58 -38.01 3.08
CA VAL A 411 19.84 -37.73 2.37
C VAL A 411 20.84 -36.99 3.26
N ASP A 412 20.38 -36.01 4.03
CA ASP A 412 21.26 -35.26 4.93
C ASP A 412 21.73 -36.12 6.12
N GLN A 413 20.89 -37.05 6.60
CA GLN A 413 21.29 -38.07 7.56
C GLN A 413 22.38 -39.00 7.00
N TYR A 414 22.24 -39.49 5.77
CA TYR A 414 23.26 -40.32 5.12
C TYR A 414 24.56 -39.58 4.87
N LYS A 415 24.51 -38.28 4.52
CA LYS A 415 25.72 -37.44 4.40
C LYS A 415 26.45 -37.31 5.74
N SER A 416 25.71 -37.11 6.84
CA SER A 416 26.29 -37.05 8.18
C SER A 416 26.96 -38.37 8.58
N MET A 417 26.28 -39.50 8.34
CA MET A 417 26.87 -40.83 8.56
C MET A 417 28.12 -41.05 7.71
N ALA A 418 28.10 -40.70 6.42
CA ALA A 418 29.26 -40.85 5.54
C ALA A 418 30.45 -39.97 5.98
N ALA A 419 30.19 -38.77 6.50
CA ALA A 419 31.21 -37.90 7.07
C ALA A 419 31.86 -38.54 8.31
N SER A 420 31.04 -39.08 9.23
CA SER A 420 31.51 -39.80 10.42
C SER A 420 32.37 -41.02 10.06
N THR A 421 31.89 -41.89 9.16
CA THR A 421 32.65 -43.07 8.69
C THR A 421 33.97 -42.67 8.02
N LYS A 422 34.00 -41.53 7.31
CA LYS A 422 35.23 -41.01 6.70
C LYS A 422 36.24 -40.56 7.75
N GLU A 423 35.80 -39.94 8.85
CA GLU A 423 36.67 -39.58 9.97
C GLU A 423 37.24 -40.81 10.67
N GLU A 424 36.41 -41.83 10.94
CA GLU A 424 36.86 -43.10 11.51
C GLU A 424 37.90 -43.80 10.64
N TYR A 425 37.68 -43.83 9.31
CA TYR A 425 38.63 -44.39 8.37
C TYR A 425 39.98 -43.65 8.38
N LEU A 426 39.96 -42.31 8.47
CA LEU A 426 41.18 -41.51 8.58
C LEU A 426 41.96 -41.81 9.87
N LEU A 427 41.26 -41.99 10.99
CA LEU A 427 41.87 -42.39 12.27
C LEU A 427 42.53 -43.77 12.17
N LEU A 428 41.81 -44.77 11.63
CA LEU A 428 42.35 -46.11 11.41
C LEU A 428 43.58 -46.09 10.48
N LYS A 429 43.54 -45.27 9.42
CA LYS A 429 44.65 -45.11 8.48
C LYS A 429 45.91 -44.57 9.17
N GLU A 430 45.78 -43.57 10.05
CA GLU A 430 46.90 -43.06 10.85
C GLU A 430 47.41 -44.08 11.88
N GLN A 431 46.51 -44.85 12.51
CA GLN A 431 46.91 -45.96 13.40
C GLN A 431 47.73 -47.02 12.66
N VAL A 432 47.27 -47.49 11.50
CA VAL A 432 48.01 -48.46 10.67
C VAL A 432 49.38 -47.91 10.26
N LYS A 433 49.46 -46.63 9.89
CA LYS A 433 50.72 -45.96 9.55
C LYS A 433 51.67 -45.92 10.74
N SER A 434 51.16 -45.69 11.96
CA SER A 434 51.96 -45.72 13.19
C SER A 434 52.49 -47.12 13.53
N LEU A 435 51.68 -48.17 13.32
CA LEU A 435 52.08 -49.56 13.52
C LEU A 435 53.14 -50.00 12.52
N LYS A 436 52.98 -49.65 11.24
CA LYS A 436 54.00 -49.90 10.20
C LYS A 436 55.33 -49.23 10.52
N ARG A 437 55.32 -48.02 11.10
CA ARG A 437 56.55 -47.37 11.57
C ARG A 437 57.20 -48.16 12.69
N ARG A 438 56.43 -48.67 13.66
CA ARG A 438 56.96 -49.48 14.77
C ARG A 438 57.54 -50.83 14.32
N GLN A 439 56.99 -51.45 13.27
CA GLN A 439 57.46 -52.75 12.78
C GLN A 439 58.80 -52.68 12.03
N ASN A 440 59.19 -51.49 11.56
CA ASN A 440 60.46 -51.25 10.87
C ASN A 440 61.60 -50.79 11.81
N PHE A 441 61.33 -50.71 13.11
CA PHE A 441 62.32 -50.58 14.18
C PHE A 441 62.48 -51.93 14.87
#